data_AF-A0A650CII0-F1
#
_entry.id   AF-A0A650CII0-F1
#
_cell.length_a   1.000
_cell.length_b   1.000
_cell.length_c   1.000
_cell.angle_alpha   90.00
_cell.angle_beta   90.00
_cell.angle_gamma   90.00
#
_symmetry.space_group_name_H-M   'P 1'
#
loop_
_entity.id
_entity.type
_entity.pdbx_description
1 polymer ?
#
loop_
_entity_poly.entity_id
_entity_poly.type
_entity_poly.pdbx_seq_one_letter_code
_entity_poly.pdbx_strand_id
1 'polypeptide(L)'
;MSELSDLEKKILIHIYKYGPDNPWYMARRLLGESGWAPKYSEDEIEKACKKLEEEGLLQRFQGALKRSVTSSVKPWLKVKAKELDHKPKGIYYDLTKKGKKIASELYKETK
;
A
#
# COMPACT_ATOMS: atom_id res chain seq x y z
N MET A 1 -21.72 -0.21 -9.93
CA MET A 1 -20.34 0.04 -9.49
C MET A 1 -20.41 0.17 -7.98
N SER A 2 -19.69 -0.67 -7.22
CA SER A 2 -19.66 -0.53 -5.76
C SER A 2 -19.23 0.90 -5.42
N GLU A 3 -20.01 1.61 -4.61
CA GLU A 3 -19.63 2.94 -4.14
C GLU A 3 -18.40 2.80 -3.24
N LEU A 4 -17.23 3.14 -3.77
CA LEU A 4 -16.00 3.19 -2.99
C LEU A 4 -16.16 4.26 -1.90
N SER A 5 -15.91 3.87 -0.65
CA SER A 5 -15.88 4.81 0.47
C SER A 5 -14.73 5.80 0.33
N ASP A 6 -14.82 6.94 1.01
CA ASP A 6 -13.77 7.96 0.98
C ASP A 6 -12.42 7.43 1.47
N LEU A 7 -12.42 6.50 2.44
CA LEU A 7 -11.20 5.86 2.93
C LEU A 7 -10.55 4.98 1.86
N GLU A 8 -11.35 4.18 1.16
CA GLU A 8 -10.88 3.31 0.09
C GLU A 8 -10.31 4.11 -1.08
N LYS A 9 -10.99 5.20 -1.49
CA LYS A 9 -10.48 6.13 -2.51
C LYS A 9 -9.12 6.72 -2.09
N LYS A 10 -9.00 7.16 -0.84
CA LYS A 10 -7.73 7.70 -0.30
C LYS A 10 -6.61 6.66 -0.31
N ILE A 11 -6.91 5.40 0.03
CA ILE A 11 -5.94 4.29 -0.02
C ILE A 11 -5.47 4.05 -1.46
N LEU A 12 -6.39 3.97 -2.42
CA LEU A 12 -6.07 3.78 -3.83
C LEU A 12 -5.16 4.91 -4.35
N ILE A 13 -5.51 6.17 -4.06
CA ILE A 13 -4.70 7.34 -4.45
C ILE A 13 -3.33 7.31 -3.76
N HIS A 14 -3.27 6.94 -2.47
CA HIS A 14 -2.02 6.87 -1.72
C HIS A 14 -1.06 5.86 -2.35
N ILE A 15 -1.53 4.63 -2.61
CA ILE A 15 -0.70 3.59 -3.22
C ILE A 15 -0.32 3.97 -4.65
N TYR A 16 -1.21 4.63 -5.40
CA TYR A 16 -0.91 5.11 -6.75
C TYR A 16 0.21 6.17 -6.75
N LYS A 17 0.19 7.10 -5.79
CA LYS A 17 1.16 8.20 -5.70
C LYS A 17 2.50 7.77 -5.09
N TYR A 18 2.48 6.99 -4.02
CA TYR A 18 3.67 6.67 -3.21
C TYR A 18 4.19 5.23 -3.41
N GLY A 19 3.39 4.36 -4.02
CA GLY A 19 3.73 2.96 -4.25
C GLY A 19 3.15 1.99 -3.20
N PRO A 20 3.49 0.70 -3.30
CA PRO A 20 2.95 -0.35 -2.43
C PRO A 20 3.28 -0.10 -0.96
N ASP A 21 2.28 -0.22 -0.10
CA ASP A 21 2.42 0.09 1.32
C ASP A 21 1.72 -0.92 2.24
N ASN A 22 2.02 -0.87 3.53
CA ASN A 22 1.37 -1.69 4.55
C ASN A 22 0.31 -0.88 5.34
N PRO A 23 -0.69 -1.55 5.94
CA PRO A 23 -1.74 -0.88 6.73
C PRO A 23 -1.21 0.01 7.86
N TRP A 24 -0.17 -0.46 8.55
CA TRP A 24 0.44 0.25 9.67
C TRP A 24 1.02 1.62 9.29
N TYR A 25 1.73 1.69 8.16
CA TYR A 25 2.25 2.93 7.61
C TYR A 25 1.11 3.78 7.07
N MET A 26 0.19 3.19 6.30
CA MET A 26 -0.96 3.90 5.73
C MET A 26 -1.81 4.60 6.82
N ALA A 27 -2.03 3.96 7.97
CA ALA A 27 -2.74 4.55 9.11
C ALA A 27 -2.10 5.85 9.64
N ARG A 28 -0.77 6.01 9.45
CA ARG A 28 0.01 7.16 9.93
C ARG A 28 0.31 8.20 8.86
N ARG A 29 0.48 7.76 7.60
CA ARG A 29 0.99 8.60 6.50
C ARG A 29 0.07 8.74 5.30
N LEU A 30 -1.21 8.39 5.44
CA LEU A 30 -2.18 8.42 4.34
C LEU A 30 -2.12 9.78 3.61
N LEU A 31 -2.08 9.72 2.28
CA LEU A 31 -1.88 10.87 1.37
C LEU A 31 -0.66 11.78 1.61
N GLY A 32 0.29 11.42 2.48
CA GLY A 32 1.47 12.24 2.79
C GLY A 32 1.28 13.10 4.05
N GLU A 33 0.26 12.82 4.86
CA GLU A 33 0.18 13.37 6.20
C GLU A 33 1.39 12.91 7.02
N SER A 34 1.95 13.81 7.82
CA SER A 34 3.10 13.53 8.69
C SER A 34 2.67 13.75 10.14
N GLY A 35 2.40 12.64 10.83
CA GLY A 35 1.99 12.65 12.23
C GLY A 35 2.58 11.47 12.99
N TRP A 36 2.97 11.71 14.25
CA TRP A 36 3.38 10.64 15.17
C TRP A 36 2.17 9.77 15.59
N ALA A 37 0.99 10.38 15.70
CA ALA A 37 -0.26 9.70 16.01
C ALA A 37 -0.96 9.19 14.74
N PRO A 38 -1.50 7.97 14.73
CA PRO A 38 -2.30 7.47 13.62
C PRO A 38 -3.61 8.25 13.53
N LYS A 39 -3.91 8.78 12.33
CA LYS A 39 -5.17 9.50 12.08
C LYS A 39 -6.33 8.54 11.84
N TYR A 40 -6.03 7.38 11.28
CA TYR A 40 -6.97 6.30 11.04
C TYR A 40 -6.61 5.12 11.91
N SER A 41 -7.61 4.35 12.34
CA SER A 41 -7.36 3.09 13.01
C SER A 41 -6.72 2.09 12.05
N GLU A 42 -5.73 1.33 12.52
CA GLU A 42 -5.08 0.29 11.73
C GLU A 42 -6.10 -0.78 11.29
N ASP A 43 -7.06 -1.12 12.16
CA ASP A 43 -8.12 -2.09 11.87
C ASP A 43 -9.04 -1.62 10.73
N GLU A 44 -9.33 -0.32 10.66
CA GLU A 44 -10.16 0.26 9.60
C GLU A 44 -9.45 0.24 8.25
N ILE A 45 -8.16 0.59 8.25
CA ILE A 45 -7.32 0.51 7.05
C ILE A 45 -7.20 -0.94 6.60
N GLU A 46 -6.98 -1.89 7.50
CA GLU A 46 -6.88 -3.29 7.14
C GLU A 46 -8.20 -3.82 6.54
N LYS A 47 -9.35 -3.48 7.15
CA LYS A 47 -10.67 -3.84 6.60
C LYS A 47 -10.90 -3.23 5.21
N ALA A 48 -10.53 -1.97 5.00
CA ALA A 48 -10.63 -1.31 3.70
C ALA A 48 -9.71 -1.97 2.65
N CYS A 49 -8.48 -2.29 3.03
CA CYS A 49 -7.55 -3.01 2.15
C CYS A 49 -8.07 -4.40 1.79
N LYS A 50 -8.69 -5.12 2.74
CA LYS A 50 -9.32 -6.43 2.49
C LYS A 50 -10.47 -6.33 1.49
N LYS A 51 -11.36 -5.36 1.65
CA LYS A 51 -12.45 -5.12 0.69
C LYS A 51 -11.92 -4.81 -0.71
N LEU A 52 -10.95 -3.91 -0.81
CA LEU A 52 -10.32 -3.56 -2.09
C LEU A 52 -9.59 -4.73 -2.75
N GLU A 53 -9.09 -5.68 -1.97
CA GLU A 53 -8.53 -6.94 -2.47
C GLU A 53 -9.62 -7.88 -2.98
N GLU A 54 -10.73 -8.04 -2.26
CA GLU A 54 -11.89 -8.83 -2.68
C GLU A 54 -12.50 -8.30 -3.99
N GLU A 55 -12.51 -6.97 -4.18
CA GLU A 55 -12.92 -6.32 -5.42
C GLU A 55 -11.89 -6.43 -6.56
N GLY A 56 -10.70 -6.97 -6.28
CA GLY A 56 -9.62 -7.15 -7.24
C GLY A 56 -8.93 -5.84 -7.65
N LEU A 57 -9.03 -4.80 -6.83
CA LEU A 57 -8.36 -3.50 -7.02
C LEU A 57 -6.97 -3.49 -6.38
N LEU A 58 -6.82 -4.16 -5.23
CA LEU A 58 -5.55 -4.40 -4.57
C LEU A 58 -5.13 -5.87 -4.69
N GLN A 59 -3.82 -6.10 -4.59
CA GLN A 59 -3.23 -7.43 -4.44
C GLN A 59 -2.30 -7.43 -3.24
N ARG A 60 -2.38 -8.47 -2.41
CA ARG A 60 -1.38 -8.69 -1.36
C ARG A 60 -0.10 -9.23 -1.96
N PHE A 61 1.01 -8.55 -1.67
CA PHE A 61 2.32 -9.10 -1.91
C PHE A 61 2.72 -10.00 -0.73
N GLN A 62 2.52 -11.31 -0.90
CA GLN A 62 2.97 -12.36 0.03
C GLN A 62 4.26 -13.05 -0.46
N GLY A 63 4.98 -12.47 -1.41
CA GLY A 63 6.20 -13.07 -1.93
C GLY A 63 7.36 -12.95 -0.94
N ALA A 64 8.14 -14.03 -0.78
CA ALA A 64 9.51 -13.88 -0.30
C ALA A 64 10.26 -13.00 -1.31
N LEU A 65 10.75 -11.84 -0.87
CA LEU A 65 11.66 -11.05 -1.69
C LEU A 65 12.83 -11.97 -2.06
N LYS A 66 13.09 -12.19 -3.37
CA LYS A 66 14.13 -13.12 -3.84
C LYS A 66 15.42 -12.87 -3.05
N ARG A 67 15.84 -13.89 -2.30
CA ARG A 67 16.80 -13.85 -1.19
C ARG A 67 18.23 -13.46 -1.59
N SER A 68 18.51 -13.26 -2.87
CA SER A 68 19.84 -12.93 -3.38
C SER A 68 19.79 -11.57 -4.08
N VAL A 69 20.01 -10.51 -3.31
CA VAL A 69 20.18 -9.17 -3.84
C VAL A 69 21.60 -9.10 -4.44
N THR A 70 21.73 -9.32 -5.76
CA THR A 70 23.02 -9.23 -6.44
C THR A 70 23.54 -7.79 -6.42
N SER A 71 24.86 -7.60 -6.57
CA SER A 71 25.54 -6.30 -6.48
C SER A 71 24.90 -5.20 -7.33
N SER A 72 24.26 -5.56 -8.44
CA SER A 72 23.58 -4.66 -9.40
C SER A 72 22.18 -4.17 -8.98
N VAL A 73 21.60 -4.68 -7.88
CA VAL A 73 20.26 -4.27 -7.44
C VAL A 73 20.32 -3.01 -6.57
N LYS A 74 19.31 -2.14 -6.72
CA LYS A 74 19.24 -0.81 -6.09
C LYS A 74 19.44 -0.87 -4.56
N PRO A 75 20.20 0.07 -3.95
CA PRO A 75 20.54 0.05 -2.52
C PRO A 75 19.33 -0.04 -1.57
N TRP A 76 18.23 0.63 -1.89
CA TRP A 76 17.02 0.60 -1.04
C TRP A 76 16.36 -0.80 -0.97
N LEU A 77 16.48 -1.61 -2.03
CA LEU A 77 16.02 -3.00 -2.03
C LEU A 77 16.91 -3.90 -1.16
N LYS A 78 18.21 -3.61 -1.10
CA LYS A 78 19.17 -4.30 -0.20
C LYS A 78 18.90 -3.97 1.26
N VAL A 79 18.67 -2.68 1.55
CA VAL A 79 18.26 -2.23 2.89
C VAL A 79 16.96 -2.92 3.31
N LYS A 80 15.96 -2.95 2.42
CA LYS A 80 14.69 -3.65 2.66
C LYS A 80 14.87 -5.16 2.88
N ALA A 81 15.86 -5.78 2.23
CA ALA A 81 16.16 -7.20 2.41
C ALA A 81 16.94 -7.51 3.70
N LYS A 82 17.79 -6.58 4.16
CA LYS A 82 18.60 -6.73 5.39
C LYS A 82 17.76 -6.57 6.67
N GLU A 83 16.72 -5.74 6.61
CA GLU A 83 15.77 -5.52 7.71
C GLU A 83 14.76 -6.68 7.89
N LEU A 84 14.77 -7.71 7.01
CA LEU A 84 13.84 -8.86 7.06
C LEU A 84 14.06 -9.80 8.26
N ASP A 85 15.28 -9.88 8.81
CA ASP A 85 15.57 -10.81 9.93
C ASP A 85 15.02 -10.31 11.27
N HIS A 86 14.56 -9.05 11.38
CA HIS A 86 14.26 -8.43 12.67
C HIS A 86 12.84 -7.86 12.86
N LYS A 87 11.91 -7.86 11.87
CA LYS A 87 10.53 -7.36 12.11
C LYS A 87 9.49 -7.81 11.07
N PRO A 88 8.19 -7.73 11.40
CA PRO A 88 7.22 -8.80 11.20
C PRO A 88 6.82 -8.97 9.73
N LYS A 89 6.13 -10.09 9.44
CA LYS A 89 5.46 -10.40 8.16
C LYS A 89 4.46 -9.28 7.77
N GLY A 90 4.95 -8.15 7.28
CA GLY A 90 4.12 -7.04 6.85
C GLY A 90 3.47 -7.39 5.50
N ILE A 91 2.16 -7.55 5.48
CA ILE A 91 1.39 -7.66 4.23
C ILE A 91 1.48 -6.28 3.56
N TYR A 92 2.10 -6.23 2.37
CA TYR A 92 2.09 -5.05 1.52
C TYR A 92 0.96 -5.19 0.50
N TYR A 93 0.23 -4.11 0.27
CA TYR A 93 -0.79 -4.03 -0.78
C TYR A 93 -0.25 -3.23 -1.96
N ASP A 94 -0.42 -3.78 -3.16
CA ASP A 94 -0.11 -3.12 -4.44
C ASP A 94 -1.38 -3.03 -5.29
N LEU A 95 -1.40 -2.11 -6.25
CA LEU A 95 -2.52 -1.94 -7.17
C LEU A 95 -2.47 -2.97 -8.30
N THR A 96 -3.60 -3.63 -8.55
CA THR A 96 -3.78 -4.45 -9.75
C THR A 96 -3.87 -3.57 -11.00
N LYS A 97 -3.88 -4.18 -12.20
CA LYS A 97 -4.12 -3.44 -13.45
C LYS A 97 -5.46 -2.70 -13.44
N LYS A 98 -6.49 -3.27 -12.79
CA LYS A 98 -7.81 -2.64 -12.64
C LYS A 98 -7.74 -1.50 -11.62
N GLY A 99 -7.13 -1.76 -10.46
CA GLY A 99 -6.92 -0.74 -9.41
C GLY A 99 -6.15 0.48 -9.92
N LYS A 100 -5.13 0.30 -10.75
CA LYS A 100 -4.37 1.41 -11.35
C LYS A 100 -5.21 2.32 -12.24
N LYS A 101 -6.16 1.77 -13.00
CA LYS A 101 -7.06 2.57 -13.86
C LYS A 101 -7.96 3.45 -13.00
N ILE A 102 -8.64 2.84 -12.03
CA ILE A 102 -9.56 3.56 -11.12
C ILE A 102 -8.80 4.58 -10.27
N ALA A 103 -7.65 4.20 -9.71
CA ALA A 103 -6.83 5.12 -8.92
C ALA A 103 -6.33 6.31 -9.76
N SER A 104 -6.02 6.10 -11.04
CA SER A 104 -5.64 7.20 -11.93
C SER A 104 -6.81 8.13 -12.27
N GLU A 105 -8.04 7.62 -12.38
CA GLU A 105 -9.24 8.45 -12.59
C GLU A 105 -9.50 9.29 -11.34
N LEU A 106 -9.55 8.64 -10.17
CA LEU A 106 -9.71 9.30 -8.87
C LEU A 106 -8.63 10.36 -8.62
N TYR A 107 -7.37 10.06 -8.96
CA TYR A 107 -6.27 11.00 -8.77
C TYR A 107 -6.43 12.28 -9.61
N LYS A 108 -6.97 12.16 -10.83
CA LYS A 108 -7.26 13.31 -11.70
C LYS A 108 -8.43 14.14 -11.17
N GLU A 109 -9.45 13.51 -10.60
CA GLU A 109 -10.60 14.21 -9.99
C GLU A 109 -10.20 14.97 -8.71
N THR A 110 -9.22 14.47 -7.96
CA THR A 110 -8.69 15.17 -6.77
C THR A 110 -7.70 16.30 -7.07
N LYS A 111 -7.29 16.51 -8.32
CA LYS A 111 -6.32 17.53 -8.72
C LYS A 111 -7.02 18.76 -9.28
#